data_AF-X0UG74-F1
#
_entry.id   AF-X0UG74-F1
#
_cell.length_a   1.000
_cell.length_b   1.000
_cell.length_c   1.000
_cell.angle_alpha   90.00
_cell.angle_beta   90.00
_cell.angle_gamma   90.00
#
_symmetry.space_group_name_H-M   'P 1'
#
loop_
_entity.id
_entity.type
_entity.pdbx_description
1 polymer ?
#
loop_
_entity_poly.entity_id
_entity_poly.type
_entity_poly.pdbx_seq_one_letter_code
_entity_poly.pdbx_strand_id
1 'polypeptide(L)' 'MTRKNLSELQEAATHSDTGIICPACHCRDFRTYGVTQGQSVAVRYKSCRNCGHRILTSTQTQEHIIRDVETRNEDGDET' A
#
# COMPACT_ATOMS: atom_id res chain seq x y z
N MET A 1 32.88 -11.70 -1.14
CA MET A 1 31.44 -11.46 -0.91
C MET A 1 31.31 -10.41 0.20
N THR A 2 31.14 -9.15 -0.16
CA THR A 2 31.16 -8.01 0.77
C THR A 2 29.83 -7.95 1.51
N ARG A 3 29.84 -8.14 2.84
CA ARG A 3 28.66 -7.96 3.69
C ARG A 3 28.35 -6.47 3.75
N LYS A 4 27.22 -6.04 3.17
CA LYS A 4 26.71 -4.67 3.32
C LYS A 4 26.38 -4.43 4.80
N ASN A 5 26.77 -3.28 5.34
CA ASN A 5 26.55 -2.95 6.74
C ASN A 5 25.08 -2.58 6.99
N LEU A 6 24.58 -2.87 8.19
CA LEU A 6 23.18 -2.61 8.60
C LEU A 6 22.78 -1.13 8.43
N SER A 7 23.75 -0.22 8.51
CA SER A 7 23.58 1.22 8.30
C SER A 7 23.24 1.60 6.86
N GLU A 8 23.79 0.90 5.85
CA GLU A 8 23.50 1.16 4.43
C GLU A 8 22.07 0.72 4.04
N LEU A 9 21.50 -0.25 4.77
CA LEU A 9 20.10 -0.65 4.59
C LEU A 9 19.12 0.35 5.22
N GLN A 10 19.53 1.07 6.28
CA GLN A 10 18.69 2.09 6.92
C GLN A 10 18.59 3.37 6.09
N GLU A 11 19.63 3.73 5.33
CA GLU A 11 19.61 4.91 4.45
C GLU A 11 18.64 4.75 3.26
N ALA A 12 18.33 3.52 2.83
CA ALA A 12 17.28 3.27 1.83
C ALA A 12 15.86 3.50 2.38
N ALA A 13 15.68 3.52 3.70
CA ALA A 13 14.38 3.68 4.36
C ALA A 13 14.09 5.12 4.82
N THR A 14 15.05 6.04 4.72
CA THR A 14 14.92 7.41 5.26
C THR A 14 14.26 8.42 4.30
N HIS A 15 13.97 8.03 3.05
CA HIS A 15 13.53 8.98 2.02
C HIS A 15 12.24 8.59 1.27
N SER A 16 11.17 8.32 2.02
CA SER A 16 9.81 8.47 1.49
C SER A 16 8.98 9.37 2.41
N ASP A 17 9.40 10.62 2.57
CA ASP A 17 8.56 11.68 3.15
C ASP A 17 7.48 12.16 2.15
N THR A 18 6.84 11.22 1.46
CA THR A 18 5.63 11.46 0.65
C THR A 18 4.40 11.50 1.56
N GLY A 19 4.50 12.25 2.65
CA GLY A 19 3.39 12.58 3.52
C GLY A 19 2.42 13.52 2.84
N ILE A 20 1.13 13.27 2.97
CA ILE A 20 0.09 14.14 2.40
C ILE A 20 0.00 15.42 3.22
N ILE A 21 -0.10 16.57 2.56
CA ILE A 21 -0.22 17.90 3.18
C ILE A 21 -1.63 18.44 2.94
N CYS A 22 -2.24 19.04 3.95
CA CYS A 22 -3.57 19.64 3.81
C CYS A 22 -3.50 20.95 3.00
N PRO A 23 -4.32 21.11 1.94
CA PRO A 23 -4.31 22.33 1.11
C PRO A 23 -4.87 23.56 1.83
N ALA A 24 -5.58 23.39 2.95
CA ALA A 24 -6.17 24.50 3.70
C ALA A 24 -5.28 25.00 4.86
N CYS A 25 -4.80 24.11 5.72
CA CYS A 25 -3.96 24.48 6.89
C CYS A 25 -2.46 24.25 6.69
N HIS A 26 -2.05 23.60 5.59
CA HIS A 26 -0.67 23.13 5.35
C HIS A 26 -0.12 22.17 6.41
N CYS A 27 -0.99 21.64 7.25
CA CYS A 27 -0.65 20.68 8.28
C CYS A 27 -0.71 19.24 7.74
N ARG A 28 0.05 18.33 8.36
CA ARG A 28 0.15 16.91 7.97
C ARG A 28 -0.71 15.99 8.86
N ASP A 29 -1.48 16.56 9.77
CA ASP A 29 -2.30 15.79 10.72
C ASP A 29 -3.68 15.46 10.13
N PHE A 30 -3.85 14.20 9.76
CA PHE A 30 -5.09 13.67 9.20
C PHE A 30 -5.63 12.50 10.02
N ARG A 31 -6.95 12.46 10.19
CA ARG A 31 -7.72 11.31 10.67
C ARG A 31 -8.32 10.57 9.49
N THR A 32 -8.09 9.27 9.40
CA THR A 32 -8.85 8.42 8.46
C THR A 32 -10.23 8.15 9.06
N TYR A 33 -11.30 8.39 8.30
CA TYR A 33 -12.67 8.17 8.77
C TYR A 33 -13.43 7.11 7.97
N GLY A 34 -12.91 6.72 6.80
CA GLY A 34 -13.52 5.69 5.96
C GLY A 34 -12.50 5.07 5.02
N VAL A 35 -12.78 3.84 4.61
CA VAL A 35 -12.03 3.12 3.58
C VAL A 35 -13.04 2.42 2.69
N THR A 36 -12.95 2.66 1.39
CA THR A 36 -13.71 1.92 0.37
C THR A 36 -12.73 1.03 -0.39
N GLN A 37 -12.99 -0.27 -0.40
CA GLN A 37 -12.19 -1.24 -1.15
C GLN A 37 -12.88 -1.52 -2.49
N GLY A 38 -12.19 -1.20 -3.59
CA GLY A 38 -12.56 -1.65 -4.93
C GLY A 38 -11.79 -2.90 -5.33
N GLN A 39 -12.07 -3.43 -6.52
CA GLN A 39 -11.43 -4.65 -7.05
C GLN A 39 -9.92 -4.51 -7.27
N SER A 40 -9.43 -3.30 -7.53
CA SER A 40 -8.02 -3.04 -7.87
C SER A 40 -7.38 -1.94 -7.02
N VAL A 41 -8.20 -1.15 -6.31
CA VAL A 41 -7.74 0.03 -5.56
C VAL A 41 -8.44 0.14 -4.22
N ALA A 42 -7.68 0.50 -3.18
CA ALA A 42 -8.23 0.93 -1.91
C ALA A 42 -8.24 2.46 -1.82
N VAL A 43 -9.42 3.04 -1.66
CA VAL A 43 -9.60 4.48 -1.47
C VAL A 43 -9.77 4.76 0.03
N ARG A 44 -8.90 5.60 0.59
CA ARG A 44 -8.96 6.02 2.00
C ARG A 44 -9.46 7.45 2.08
N TYR A 45 -10.47 7.67 2.91
CA TYR A 45 -11.04 8.99 3.16
C TYR A 45 -10.41 9.56 4.42
N LYS A 46 -9.79 10.74 4.29
CA LYS A 46 -9.09 11.42 5.38
C LYS A 46 -9.70 12.80 5.63
N SER A 47 -9.76 13.20 6.88
CA SER A 47 -10.08 14.56 7.31
C SER A 47 -8.91 15.14 8.08
N CYS A 48 -8.55 16.38 7.78
CA CYS A 48 -7.56 17.13 8.53
C CYS A 48 -8.07 17.36 9.96
N ARG A 49 -7.26 17.05 10.98
CA ARG A 49 -7.66 17.25 12.38
C ARG A 49 -7.67 18.71 12.80
N ASN A 50 -6.86 19.54 12.14
CA ASN A 50 -6.70 20.95 12.49
C ASN A 50 -7.83 21.82 11.92
N CYS A 51 -8.11 21.70 10.61
CA CYS A 51 -9.10 22.55 9.93
C CYS A 51 -10.36 21.80 9.46
N GLY A 52 -10.42 20.47 9.61
CA GLY A 52 -11.56 19.65 9.19
C GLY A 52 -11.63 19.37 7.69
N HIS A 53 -10.71 19.91 6.87
CA HIS A 53 -10.72 19.73 5.43
C HIS A 53 -10.59 18.25 5.03
N ARG A 54 -11.43 17.79 4.10
CA ARG A 54 -11.51 16.38 3.70
C ARG A 54 -10.77 16.14 2.41
N ILE A 55 -9.98 15.09 2.37
CA ILE A 55 -9.22 14.68 1.19
C ILE A 55 -9.41 13.18 0.94
N LEU A 56 -9.28 12.80 -0.32
CA LEU A 56 -9.30 11.43 -0.78
C LEU A 56 -7.87 11.02 -1.09
N THR A 57 -7.44 9.86 -0.60
CA THR A 57 -6.15 9.29 -1.00
C THR A 57 -6.38 7.91 -1.59
N SER A 58 -6.03 7.75 -2.87
CA SER A 58 -6.02 6.47 -3.56
C SER A 58 -4.57 6.08 -3.78
N THR A 59 -4.01 5.23 -2.93
CA THR A 59 -2.58 4.86 -2.99
C THR A 59 -2.34 3.47 -2.43
N GLN A 60 -3.17 2.51 -2.79
CA GLN A 60 -2.76 1.12 -2.69
C GLN A 60 -3.40 0.34 -3.84
N THR A 61 -2.61 0.12 -4.90
CA THR A 61 -2.85 -1.01 -5.80
C THR A 61 -2.85 -2.27 -4.95
N GLN A 62 -3.93 -3.05 -4.98
CA GLN A 62 -3.94 -4.34 -4.31
C GLN A 62 -2.87 -5.23 -4.93
N GLU A 63 -1.95 -5.76 -4.11
CA GLU A 63 -1.02 -6.78 -4.56
C GLU A 63 -1.81 -8.09 -4.70
N HIS A 64 -2.04 -8.53 -5.94
CA HIS A 64 -2.63 -9.85 -6.20
C HIS A 64 -1.55 -10.91 -6.04
N ILE A 65 -1.63 -11.70 -4.97
CA ILE A 65 -0.80 -12.90 -4.83
C ILE A 65 -1.47 -14.00 -5.66
N ILE A 66 -1.03 -14.18 -6.90
CA ILE A 66 -1.43 -15.32 -7.73
C ILE A 66 -0.67 -16.54 -7.22
N ARG A 67 -1.39 -17.59 -6.82
CA ARG A 67 -0.82 -18.90 -6.48
C ARG A 67 -1.04 -19.85 -7.66
N ASP A 68 -0.06 -20.68 -7.96
CA ASP A 68 -0.19 -21.73 -8.96
C ASP A 68 -1.27 -22.74 -8.52
N VAL A 69 -2.13 -23.13 -9.45
CA VAL A 69 -3.14 -24.18 -9.24
C VAL A 69 -2.51 -25.51 -9.64
N GLU A 70 -2.40 -26.45 -8.70
CA GLU A 70 -1.96 -27.81 -9.01
C GLU A 70 -3.01 -28.50 -9.88
N THR A 71 -2.68 -28.76 -11.15
CA THR A 71 -3.51 -29.59 -12.05
C THR A 71 -3.27 -31.06 -11.75
N ARG A 72 -4.34 -31.80 -11.45
CA ARG A 72 -4.30 -33.25 -11.27
C ARG A 72 -4.08 -33.90 -12.65
N ASN A 73 -2.91 -34.50 -12.88
CA ASN A 73 -2.70 -35.33 -14.07
C ASN A 73 -3.56 -36.58 -13.92
N GLU A 74 -4.56 -36.72 -14.79
CA GLU A 74 -5.26 -37.99 -14.99
C GLU A 74 -4.35 -38.84 -15.87
N ASP A 75 -3.44 -39.59 -15.23
CA ASP A 75 -2.66 -40.62 -15.91
C ASP A 75 -3.64 -41.67 -16.44
N GLY A 76 -3.86 -41.64 -17.75
CA GLY A 76 -4.67 -42.63 -18.45
C GLY A 76 -4.03 -44.00 -18.34
N ASP A 77 -4.69 -44.90 -17.61
CA ASP A 77 -4.38 -46.32 -17.57
C ASP A 77 -4.82 -46.94 -18.91
N GLU A 78 -3.86 -47.14 -19.81
CA GLU A 78 -4.06 -47.80 -21.10
C GLU A 78 -4.03 -49.32 -20.88
N THR A 79 -5.21 -49.93 -20.78
CA THR A 79 -5.40 -51.40 -20.84
C THR A 79 -5.75 -51.86 -22.24
#